data_AF-A0A962SYZ3-F1
#
_entry.id   AF-A0A962SYZ3-F1
#
_cell.length_a   1.000
_cell.length_b   1.000
_cell.length_c   1.000
_cell.angle_alpha   90.00
_cell.angle_beta   90.00
_cell.angle_gamma   90.00
#
_symmetry.space_group_name_H-M   'P 1'
#
loop_
_entity.id
_entity.type
_entity.pdbx_description
1 polymer ?
#
loop_
_entity_poly.entity_id
_entity_poly.type
_entity_poly.pdbx_seq_one_letter_code
_entity_poly.pdbx_strand_id
1 'polypeptide(L)'
;LSDLCEVVHLYDCDYLLISGRPCRFPAVRAAILAKLPAPPDRIVSLHAYRVGDWYPFRSVGGRLTDPKTTAAVGAMVCALSEGQLYKFNLRSRELGMKSTARFIGVLEQTGRLKPENVLFANLELEDRKTRLPEATFDFYAPVFLGFRQLNVERWPASPLYRVTFAHPQDARSKALPLKVTLERSTDENVDLDFKVIAVADADGNQQPNGVVLLKLQTLKDEYGYWLDTGIFSISARAIEPTR
;
A
#
# COMPACT_ATOMS: atom_id res chain seq x y z
N LEU A 1 12.64 10.93 2.80
CA LEU A 1 12.74 11.92 1.70
C LEU A 1 13.45 11.36 0.48
N SER A 2 14.47 10.50 0.62
CA SER A 2 15.11 9.81 -0.51
C SER A 2 14.10 9.07 -1.39
N ASP A 3 13.27 8.21 -0.78
CA ASP A 3 12.29 7.39 -1.49
C ASP A 3 11.28 8.27 -2.25
N LEU A 4 10.82 9.37 -1.66
CA LEU A 4 9.96 10.36 -2.33
C LEU A 4 10.63 10.93 -3.58
N CYS A 5 11.89 11.35 -3.48
CA CYS A 5 12.64 11.92 -4.61
C CYS A 5 12.82 10.89 -5.73
N GLU A 6 13.03 9.63 -5.35
CA GLU A 6 13.14 8.52 -6.30
C GLU A 6 11.81 8.26 -7.03
N VAL A 7 10.65 8.32 -6.35
CA VAL A 7 9.33 8.22 -7.00
C VAL A 7 9.16 9.31 -8.04
N VAL A 8 9.45 10.56 -7.67
CA VAL A 8 9.32 11.72 -8.56
C VAL A 8 10.18 11.55 -9.81
N HIS A 9 11.41 11.05 -9.63
CA HIS A 9 12.32 10.77 -10.75
C HIS A 9 11.86 9.60 -11.62
N LEU A 10 11.44 8.48 -11.01
CA LEU A 10 11.05 7.26 -11.74
C LEU A 10 9.78 7.44 -12.56
N TYR A 11 8.86 8.30 -12.10
CA TYR A 11 7.66 8.67 -12.86
C TYR A 11 7.88 9.86 -13.81
N ASP A 12 9.11 10.40 -13.89
CA ASP A 12 9.44 11.56 -14.71
C ASP A 12 8.46 12.73 -14.50
N CYS A 13 8.22 13.05 -13.23
CA CYS A 13 7.22 14.05 -12.87
C CYS A 13 7.65 15.45 -13.29
N ASP A 14 6.78 16.17 -13.99
CA ASP A 14 7.05 17.55 -14.40
C ASP A 14 7.18 18.50 -13.21
N TYR A 15 6.30 18.40 -12.22
CA TYR A 15 6.25 19.29 -11.07
C TYR A 15 6.20 18.51 -9.76
N LEU A 16 6.89 19.03 -8.74
CA LEU A 16 6.82 18.53 -7.37
C LEU A 16 6.22 19.61 -6.46
N LEU A 17 4.97 19.39 -6.04
CA LEU A 17 4.31 20.23 -5.04
C LEU A 17 4.61 19.70 -3.64
N ILE A 18 5.29 20.49 -2.81
CA ILE A 18 5.54 20.13 -1.40
C ILE A 18 4.57 20.84 -0.47
N SER A 19 3.76 20.05 0.23
CA SER A 19 2.71 20.48 1.15
C SER A 19 2.88 19.88 2.56
N GLY A 20 2.02 20.29 3.50
CA GLY A 20 2.07 19.86 4.89
C GLY A 20 2.99 20.73 5.75
N ARG A 21 2.67 20.81 7.04
CA ARG A 21 3.35 21.70 7.99
C ARG A 21 4.87 21.45 8.08
N PRO A 22 5.39 20.21 8.03
CA PRO A 22 6.84 19.97 8.01
C PRO A 22 7.56 20.60 6.81
N CYS A 23 6.89 20.77 5.66
CA CYS A 23 7.50 21.35 4.46
C CYS A 23 7.73 22.87 4.55
N ARG A 24 7.39 23.51 5.69
CA ARG A 24 7.80 24.88 6.00
C ARG A 24 9.24 24.98 6.52
N PHE A 25 9.81 23.87 7.01
CA PHE A 25 11.20 23.88 7.44
C PHE A 25 12.13 24.00 6.22
N PRO A 26 13.01 25.02 6.14
CA PRO A 26 13.92 25.19 5.01
C PRO A 26 14.78 23.95 4.73
N ALA A 27 15.13 23.20 5.78
CA ALA A 27 15.88 21.96 5.70
C ALA A 27 15.18 20.88 4.85
N VAL A 28 13.85 20.80 4.88
CA VAL A 28 13.09 19.83 4.06
C VAL A 28 13.24 20.17 2.58
N ARG A 29 13.04 21.44 2.20
CA ARG A 29 13.24 21.90 0.82
C ARG A 29 14.69 21.72 0.38
N ALA A 30 15.66 22.06 1.24
CA ALA A 30 17.08 21.89 0.97
C ALA A 30 17.43 20.41 0.74
N ALA A 31 16.89 19.49 1.54
CA ALA A 31 17.11 18.05 1.37
C ALA A 31 16.54 17.50 0.05
N ILE A 32 15.41 18.03 -0.41
CA ILE A 32 14.82 17.69 -1.72
C ILE A 32 15.67 18.27 -2.85
N LEU A 33 16.04 19.56 -2.75
CA LEU A 33 16.90 20.22 -3.73
C LEU A 33 18.28 19.56 -3.85
N ALA A 34 18.84 19.05 -2.76
CA ALA A 34 20.11 18.31 -2.78
C ALA A 34 20.03 17.00 -3.58
N LYS A 35 18.82 16.47 -3.80
CA LYS A 35 18.59 15.25 -4.60
C LYS A 35 18.13 15.53 -6.03
N LEU A 36 17.74 16.77 -6.33
CA LEU A 36 17.26 17.23 -7.65
C LEU A 36 16.33 16.23 -8.36
N PRO A 37 15.22 15.78 -7.74
CA PRO A 37 14.31 14.83 -8.38
C PRO A 37 13.55 15.42 -9.58
N ALA A 38 13.51 16.74 -9.67
CA ALA A 38 12.96 17.55 -10.76
C ALA A 38 13.76 18.87 -10.83
N PRO A 39 13.65 19.65 -11.94
CA PRO A 39 14.28 20.97 -12.03
C PRO A 39 13.89 21.87 -10.84
N PRO A 40 14.83 22.66 -10.25
CA PRO A 40 14.57 23.46 -9.05
C PRO A 40 13.40 24.43 -9.15
N ASP A 41 13.15 24.99 -10.33
CA ASP A 41 12.05 25.90 -10.65
C ASP A 41 10.68 25.19 -10.69
N ARG A 42 10.67 23.85 -10.84
CA ARG A 42 9.48 23.01 -10.83
C ARG A 42 9.19 22.37 -9.46
N ILE A 43 10.04 22.62 -8.45
CA ILE A 43 9.82 22.21 -7.06
C ILE A 43 9.14 23.36 -6.29
N VAL A 44 7.82 23.28 -6.19
CA VAL A 44 6.98 24.37 -5.65
C VAL A 44 6.62 24.11 -4.19
N SER A 45 6.98 25.04 -3.32
CA SER A 45 6.59 25.01 -1.91
C SER A 45 5.24 25.68 -1.72
N LEU A 46 4.22 24.93 -1.31
CA LEU A 46 2.86 25.48 -1.22
C LEU A 46 2.74 26.62 -0.20
N HIS A 47 3.54 26.61 0.87
CA HIS A 47 3.55 27.68 1.88
C HIS A 47 4.02 29.06 1.34
N ALA A 48 4.50 29.11 0.09
CA ALA A 48 4.88 30.33 -0.62
C ALA A 48 4.08 30.52 -1.92
N TYR A 49 3.10 29.65 -2.19
CA TYR A 49 2.29 29.70 -3.40
C TYR A 49 1.24 30.82 -3.29
N ARG A 50 1.08 31.59 -4.38
CA ARG A 50 0.05 32.64 -4.47
C ARG A 50 -1.27 31.97 -4.83
N VAL A 51 -2.28 32.20 -4.00
CA VAL A 51 -3.64 31.68 -4.17
C VAL A 51 -4.58 32.85 -4.45
N GLY A 52 -5.66 32.58 -5.19
CA GLY A 52 -6.69 33.59 -5.47
C GLY A 52 -7.58 33.88 -4.25
N ASP A 53 -8.47 34.86 -4.39
CA ASP A 53 -9.38 35.30 -3.32
C ASP A 53 -10.35 34.22 -2.85
N TRP A 54 -10.55 33.18 -3.67
CA TRP A 54 -11.37 32.02 -3.34
C TRP A 54 -10.79 31.19 -2.17
N TYR A 55 -9.48 31.26 -1.90
CA TYR A 55 -8.85 30.42 -0.88
C TYR A 55 -9.10 31.02 0.53
N PRO A 56 -9.82 30.32 1.43
CA PRO A 56 -10.29 30.91 2.69
C PRO A 56 -9.18 31.31 3.65
N PHE A 57 -8.06 30.57 3.64
CA PHE A 57 -6.95 30.74 4.59
C PHE A 57 -5.76 31.50 3.99
N ARG A 58 -5.99 32.30 2.94
CA ARG A 58 -4.91 33.08 2.33
C ARG A 58 -4.46 34.17 3.28
N SER A 59 -3.17 34.48 3.26
CA SER A 59 -2.64 35.68 3.91
C SER A 59 -3.12 36.94 3.23
N VAL A 60 -2.95 38.09 3.89
CA VAL A 60 -3.20 39.43 3.30
C VAL A 60 -2.49 39.61 1.95
N GLY A 61 -1.31 39.02 1.79
CA GLY A 61 -0.58 39.02 0.51
C GLY A 61 -1.09 38.01 -0.52
N GLY A 62 -2.23 37.34 -0.31
CA GLY A 62 -2.75 36.32 -1.22
C GLY A 62 -1.86 35.08 -1.34
N ARG A 63 -1.14 34.71 -0.27
CA ARG A 63 -0.35 33.46 -0.22
C ARG A 63 -0.94 32.45 0.72
N LEU A 64 -0.79 31.18 0.37
CA LEU A 64 -1.05 30.07 1.26
C LEU A 64 0.11 30.00 2.27
N THR A 65 -0.15 30.30 3.55
CA THR A 65 0.91 30.33 4.59
C THR A 65 0.98 29.05 5.41
N ASP A 66 -0.16 28.40 5.64
CA ASP A 66 -0.23 27.10 6.30
C ASP A 66 -0.61 26.01 5.29
N PRO A 67 0.36 25.24 4.78
CA PRO A 67 0.07 24.19 3.79
C PRO A 67 -0.76 23.05 4.36
N LYS A 68 -1.02 22.98 5.67
CA LYS A 68 -1.97 22.02 6.23
C LYS A 68 -3.42 22.33 5.81
N THR A 69 -3.75 23.59 5.51
CA THR A 69 -5.11 23.99 5.12
C THR A 69 -5.50 23.45 3.73
N THR A 70 -4.54 23.01 2.90
CA THR A 70 -4.85 22.41 1.58
C THR A 70 -5.70 21.15 1.70
N ALA A 71 -5.51 20.36 2.77
CA ALA A 71 -6.32 19.16 3.00
C ALA A 71 -7.78 19.52 3.32
N ALA A 72 -8.00 20.49 4.22
CA ALA A 72 -9.34 20.95 4.59
C ALA A 72 -10.07 21.61 3.41
N VAL A 73 -9.38 22.48 2.66
CA VAL A 73 -9.93 23.10 1.46
C VAL A 73 -10.17 22.06 0.36
N GLY A 74 -9.29 21.09 0.19
CA GLY A 74 -9.49 19.98 -0.74
C GLY A 74 -10.72 19.14 -0.40
N ALA A 75 -10.95 18.85 0.88
CA ALA A 75 -12.16 18.17 1.34
C ALA A 75 -13.43 18.99 1.05
N MET A 76 -13.40 20.30 1.29
CA MET A 76 -14.51 21.20 0.94
C MET A 76 -14.77 21.22 -0.57
N VAL A 77 -13.73 21.33 -1.40
CA VAL A 77 -13.86 21.28 -2.87
C VAL A 77 -14.45 19.94 -3.30
N CYS A 78 -14.01 18.83 -2.73
CA CYS A 78 -14.54 17.49 -3.00
C CYS A 78 -16.03 17.38 -2.62
N ALA A 79 -16.45 17.92 -1.48
CA ALA A 79 -17.85 17.90 -1.05
C ALA A 79 -18.77 18.75 -1.94
N LEU A 80 -18.26 19.85 -2.49
CA LEU A 80 -19.03 20.78 -3.35
C LEU A 80 -18.95 20.41 -4.84
N SER A 81 -18.07 19.50 -5.25
CA SER A 81 -17.78 19.26 -6.66
C SER A 81 -18.92 18.58 -7.42
N GLU A 82 -19.90 18.00 -6.74
CA GLU A 82 -21.08 17.43 -7.37
C GLU A 82 -22.19 18.49 -7.51
N GLY A 83 -21.99 19.41 -8.45
CA GLY A 83 -23.02 20.35 -8.91
C GLY A 83 -23.09 21.69 -8.17
N GLN A 84 -22.24 21.94 -7.17
CA GLN A 84 -22.25 23.22 -6.42
C GLN A 84 -21.12 24.18 -6.84
N LEU A 85 -20.09 23.70 -7.54
CA LEU A 85 -18.99 24.53 -8.03
C LEU A 85 -19.18 24.94 -9.49
N TYR A 86 -19.00 26.24 -9.76
CA TYR A 86 -19.08 26.79 -11.11
C TYR A 86 -17.92 26.26 -11.98
N LYS A 87 -18.25 25.71 -13.15
CA LYS A 87 -17.28 25.16 -14.15
C LYS A 87 -16.33 24.09 -13.60
N PHE A 88 -16.65 23.47 -12.47
CA PHE A 88 -15.87 22.38 -11.90
C PHE A 88 -16.82 21.28 -11.43
N ASN A 89 -16.65 20.08 -11.97
CA ASN A 89 -17.40 18.91 -11.54
C ASN A 89 -16.44 17.73 -11.36
N LEU A 90 -16.49 17.11 -10.19
CA LEU A 90 -15.77 15.89 -9.85
C LEU A 90 -16.77 14.95 -9.19
N ARG A 91 -16.89 13.73 -9.72
CA ARG A 91 -17.75 12.67 -9.16
C ARG A 91 -17.07 12.06 -7.93
N SER A 92 -17.19 12.76 -6.81
CA SER A 92 -16.61 12.34 -5.52
C SER A 92 -17.05 10.93 -5.10
N ARG A 93 -18.27 10.51 -5.48
CA ARG A 93 -18.81 9.16 -5.23
C ARG A 93 -18.07 8.03 -5.96
N GLU A 94 -17.35 8.32 -7.04
CA GLU A 94 -16.56 7.34 -7.79
C GLU A 94 -15.12 7.21 -7.24
N LEU A 95 -14.74 8.01 -6.24
CA LEU A 95 -13.43 7.91 -5.60
C LEU A 95 -13.37 6.61 -4.78
N GLY A 96 -12.50 5.69 -5.22
CA GLY A 96 -12.19 4.44 -4.52
C GLY A 96 -10.71 4.34 -4.19
N MET A 97 -10.39 3.61 -3.12
CA MET A 97 -9.01 3.25 -2.83
C MET A 97 -8.51 2.25 -3.89
N LYS A 98 -7.29 2.46 -4.36
CA LYS A 98 -6.57 1.50 -5.19
C LYS A 98 -5.36 0.98 -4.43
N SER A 99 -5.13 -0.32 -4.53
CA SER A 99 -3.92 -0.97 -4.06
C SER A 99 -2.71 -0.43 -4.80
N THR A 100 -1.63 -0.28 -4.05
CA THR A 100 -0.32 0.10 -4.62
C THR A 100 0.57 -1.14 -4.82
N ALA A 101 0.08 -2.34 -4.50
CA ALA A 101 0.82 -3.58 -4.61
C ALA A 101 0.90 -4.04 -6.08
N ARG A 102 1.91 -3.53 -6.79
CA ARG A 102 2.11 -3.81 -8.23
C ARG A 102 2.98 -5.04 -8.48
N PHE A 103 3.93 -5.31 -7.59
CA PHE A 103 4.82 -6.47 -7.68
C PHE A 103 4.75 -7.23 -6.37
N ILE A 104 4.41 -8.52 -6.42
CA ILE A 104 4.28 -9.40 -5.25
C ILE A 104 5.22 -10.58 -5.42
N GLY A 105 5.88 -10.98 -4.34
CA GLY A 105 6.72 -12.16 -4.35
C GLY A 105 7.40 -12.47 -3.02
N VAL A 106 8.34 -13.41 -3.04
CA VAL A 106 9.03 -13.88 -1.84
C VAL A 106 10.07 -12.86 -1.40
N LEU A 107 9.98 -12.41 -0.15
CA LEU A 107 10.96 -11.51 0.44
C LEU A 107 12.21 -12.28 0.85
N GLU A 108 13.37 -11.69 0.61
CA GLU A 108 14.60 -12.13 1.25
C GLU A 108 14.57 -11.87 2.76
N GLN A 109 15.48 -12.49 3.50
CA GLN A 109 15.67 -12.20 4.94
C GLN A 109 15.97 -10.72 5.22
N THR A 110 16.57 -10.02 4.25
CA THR A 110 16.82 -8.57 4.30
C THR A 110 15.53 -7.75 4.19
N GLY A 111 14.41 -8.36 3.78
CA GLY A 111 13.14 -7.73 3.48
C GLY A 111 13.07 -7.11 2.09
N ARG A 112 14.04 -7.37 1.21
CA ARG A 112 14.00 -6.95 -0.19
C ARG A 112 13.23 -7.94 -1.05
N LEU A 113 12.61 -7.43 -2.11
CA LEU A 113 11.98 -8.23 -3.16
C LEU A 113 12.84 -8.14 -4.42
N LYS A 114 13.68 -9.14 -4.64
CA LYS A 114 14.52 -9.23 -5.84
C LYS A 114 13.70 -9.61 -7.08
N PRO A 115 14.15 -9.22 -8.30
CA PRO A 115 13.44 -9.53 -9.54
C PRO A 115 13.12 -11.02 -9.73
N GLU A 116 14.06 -11.91 -9.40
CA GLU A 116 13.90 -13.36 -9.51
C GLU A 116 12.87 -13.95 -8.55
N ASN A 117 12.55 -13.25 -7.47
CA ASN A 117 11.57 -13.69 -6.47
C ASN A 117 10.18 -13.11 -6.70
N VAL A 118 10.00 -12.29 -7.75
CA VAL A 118 8.69 -11.73 -8.11
C VAL A 118 7.82 -12.83 -8.70
N LEU A 119 6.68 -13.09 -8.05
CA LEU A 119 5.70 -14.07 -8.48
C LEU A 119 4.64 -13.46 -9.38
N PHE A 120 4.26 -12.21 -9.08
CA PHE A 120 3.26 -11.47 -9.83
C PHE A 120 3.73 -10.03 -10.07
N ALA A 121 3.52 -9.52 -11.28
CA ALA A 121 4.00 -8.21 -11.70
C ALA A 121 2.91 -7.40 -12.40
N ASN A 122 3.01 -6.08 -12.32
CA ASN A 122 2.09 -5.11 -12.93
C ASN A 122 0.62 -5.37 -12.57
N LEU A 123 0.38 -5.69 -11.29
CA LEU A 123 -0.95 -6.03 -10.80
C LEU A 123 -1.89 -4.83 -10.76
N GLU A 124 -3.14 -5.09 -11.15
CA GLU A 124 -4.31 -4.26 -10.86
C GLU A 124 -5.27 -5.10 -10.00
N LEU A 125 -5.20 -4.91 -8.68
CA LEU A 125 -5.92 -5.75 -7.71
C LEU A 125 -7.41 -5.44 -7.63
N GLU A 126 -7.83 -4.30 -8.19
CA GLU A 126 -9.22 -3.85 -8.23
C GLU A 126 -10.04 -4.63 -9.27
N ASP A 127 -9.41 -5.03 -10.38
CA ASP A 127 -10.07 -5.84 -11.38
C ASP A 127 -10.00 -7.33 -11.00
N ARG A 128 -10.95 -7.76 -10.17
CA ARG A 128 -11.10 -9.15 -9.73
C ARG A 128 -11.49 -10.11 -10.87
N LYS A 129 -11.92 -9.62 -12.04
CA LYS A 129 -12.27 -10.46 -13.19
C LYS A 129 -11.03 -10.92 -13.95
N THR A 130 -9.94 -10.16 -13.87
CA THR A 130 -8.68 -10.54 -14.49
C THR A 130 -8.03 -11.69 -13.73
N ARG A 131 -8.06 -12.88 -14.36
CA ARG A 131 -7.35 -14.05 -13.87
C ARG A 131 -5.85 -13.86 -14.13
N LEU A 132 -5.07 -13.97 -13.07
CA LEU A 132 -3.61 -13.99 -13.15
C LEU A 132 -3.12 -15.42 -13.39
N PRO A 133 -1.98 -15.61 -14.07
CA PRO A 133 -1.34 -16.92 -14.13
C PRO A 133 -0.99 -17.39 -12.72
N GLU A 134 -1.01 -18.71 -12.52
CA GLU A 134 -0.52 -19.31 -11.28
C GLU A 134 0.99 -19.06 -11.13
N ALA A 135 1.44 -18.89 -9.89
CA ALA A 135 2.85 -18.68 -9.60
C ALA A 135 3.34 -19.69 -8.57
N THR A 136 4.51 -20.28 -8.82
CA THR A 136 5.10 -21.30 -7.96
C THR A 136 6.42 -20.80 -7.38
N PHE A 137 6.71 -21.15 -6.13
CA PHE A 137 8.00 -20.90 -5.50
C PHE A 137 8.41 -22.06 -4.58
N ASP A 138 9.72 -22.15 -4.34
CA ASP A 138 10.29 -23.15 -3.45
C ASP A 138 10.19 -22.69 -1.98
N PHE A 139 9.60 -23.54 -1.15
CA PHE A 139 9.34 -23.30 0.26
C PHE A 139 10.15 -24.28 1.13
N TYR A 140 11.16 -23.75 1.81
CA TYR A 140 12.02 -24.50 2.73
C TYR A 140 11.66 -24.30 4.19
N ALA A 141 11.20 -23.09 4.53
CA ALA A 141 10.96 -22.63 5.89
C ALA A 141 9.97 -21.45 5.85
N PRO A 142 9.41 -21.02 7.00
CA PRO A 142 8.56 -19.84 7.05
C PRO A 142 9.17 -18.63 6.33
N VAL A 143 8.43 -18.04 5.39
CA VAL A 143 8.85 -16.89 4.59
C VAL A 143 7.76 -15.83 4.52
N PHE A 144 8.15 -14.60 4.24
CA PHE A 144 7.20 -13.54 3.92
C PHE A 144 7.02 -13.43 2.41
N LEU A 145 5.76 -13.34 1.99
CA LEU A 145 5.42 -12.72 0.72
C LEU A 145 5.18 -11.24 0.98
N GLY A 146 5.77 -10.39 0.15
CA GLY A 146 5.60 -8.95 0.25
C GLY A 146 5.39 -8.32 -1.10
N PHE A 147 5.30 -7.01 -1.10
CA PHE A 147 5.08 -6.24 -2.31
C PHE A 147 5.93 -4.99 -2.39
N ARG A 148 6.09 -4.48 -3.61
CA ARG A 148 6.64 -3.15 -3.89
C ARG A 148 5.78 -2.43 -4.93
N GLN A 149 5.77 -1.10 -4.86
CA GLN A 149 5.00 -0.25 -5.79
C GLN A 149 5.71 -0.04 -7.12
N LEU A 150 7.04 -0.11 -7.14
CA LEU A 150 7.87 0.26 -8.30
C LEU A 150 8.69 -0.93 -8.80
N ASN A 151 8.93 -0.97 -10.11
CA ASN A 151 9.80 -1.98 -10.71
C ASN A 151 11.30 -1.65 -10.56
N VAL A 152 11.73 -1.26 -9.36
CA VAL A 152 13.15 -1.07 -9.03
C VAL A 152 13.53 -1.96 -7.84
N GLU A 153 14.59 -2.75 -7.95
CA GLU A 153 15.00 -3.73 -6.92
C GLU A 153 15.35 -3.06 -5.58
N ARG A 154 16.01 -1.90 -5.62
CA ARG A 154 16.37 -1.16 -4.40
C ARG A 154 15.17 -0.53 -3.69
N TRP A 155 14.01 -0.48 -4.35
CA TRP A 155 12.80 0.08 -3.78
C TRP A 155 12.35 -0.77 -2.58
N PRO A 156 12.01 -0.17 -1.44
CA PRO A 156 11.61 -0.92 -0.26
C PRO A 156 10.38 -1.78 -0.55
N ALA A 157 10.42 -3.02 -0.08
CA ALA A 157 9.28 -3.91 -0.09
C ALA A 157 8.64 -3.98 1.30
N SER A 158 7.32 -4.17 1.31
CA SER A 158 6.52 -4.30 2.53
C SER A 158 6.01 -5.74 2.66
N PRO A 159 6.08 -6.36 3.86
CA PRO A 159 5.42 -7.64 4.10
C PRO A 159 3.91 -7.54 3.84
N LEU A 160 3.33 -8.62 3.32
CA LEU A 160 1.90 -8.72 3.06
C LEU A 160 1.33 -10.01 3.65
N TYR A 161 1.95 -11.14 3.31
CA TYR A 161 1.56 -12.44 3.84
C TYR A 161 2.75 -13.15 4.47
N ARG A 162 2.47 -14.03 5.43
CA ARG A 162 3.41 -15.02 5.92
C ARG A 162 2.97 -16.40 5.48
N VAL A 163 3.92 -17.15 4.92
CA VAL A 163 3.75 -18.54 4.52
C VAL A 163 4.44 -19.40 5.56
N THR A 164 3.71 -20.33 6.18
CA THR A 164 4.23 -21.24 7.21
C THR A 164 3.78 -22.67 6.95
N PHE A 165 4.44 -23.65 7.57
CA PHE A 165 3.84 -24.98 7.74
C PHE A 165 2.62 -24.86 8.66
N ALA A 166 1.58 -25.67 8.43
CA ALA A 166 0.46 -25.79 9.36
C ALA A 166 0.90 -26.46 10.66
N HIS A 167 1.68 -27.53 10.54
CA HIS A 167 2.25 -28.22 11.68
C HIS A 167 3.78 -28.13 11.62
N PRO A 168 4.47 -27.62 12.67
CA PRO A 168 5.93 -27.49 12.66
C PRO A 168 6.68 -28.80 12.40
N GLN A 169 6.06 -29.96 12.65
CA GLN A 169 6.62 -31.28 12.38
C GLN A 169 6.77 -31.57 10.89
N ASP A 170 5.95 -30.96 10.03
CA ASP A 170 5.99 -31.14 8.57
C ASP A 170 7.31 -30.69 7.96
N ALA A 171 7.98 -29.71 8.59
CA ALA A 171 9.30 -29.26 8.17
C ALA A 171 10.38 -30.34 8.30
N ARG A 172 10.15 -31.38 9.13
CA ARG A 172 11.10 -32.50 9.33
C ARG A 172 10.68 -33.77 8.62
N SER A 173 9.38 -33.97 8.42
CA SER A 173 8.83 -35.22 7.87
C SER A 173 8.69 -35.21 6.35
N LYS A 174 8.69 -34.04 5.71
CA LYS A 174 8.49 -33.90 4.26
C LYS A 174 9.80 -33.70 3.51
N ALA A 175 9.85 -34.16 2.26
CA ALA A 175 10.97 -33.91 1.36
C ALA A 175 10.96 -32.44 0.87
N LEU A 176 11.93 -31.65 1.32
CA LEU A 176 12.05 -30.22 0.99
C LEU A 176 12.94 -29.98 -0.25
N PRO A 177 12.73 -28.88 -1.01
CA PRO A 177 11.70 -27.86 -0.84
C PRO A 177 10.31 -28.33 -1.22
N LEU A 178 9.29 -27.74 -0.58
CA LEU A 178 7.93 -27.83 -1.09
C LEU A 178 7.74 -26.81 -2.21
N LYS A 179 7.23 -27.22 -3.37
CA LYS A 179 6.79 -26.32 -4.43
C LYS A 179 5.37 -25.84 -4.14
N VAL A 180 5.24 -24.59 -3.71
CA VAL A 180 3.97 -23.97 -3.34
C VAL A 180 3.45 -23.16 -4.53
N THR A 181 2.24 -23.48 -4.98
CA THR A 181 1.58 -22.79 -6.10
C THR A 181 0.46 -21.90 -5.58
N LEU A 182 0.50 -20.63 -5.97
CA LEU A 182 -0.45 -19.59 -5.60
C LEU A 182 -1.31 -19.19 -6.80
N GLU A 183 -2.58 -18.93 -6.53
CA GLU A 183 -3.50 -18.31 -7.47
C GLU A 183 -4.13 -17.07 -6.82
N ARG A 184 -4.48 -16.07 -7.63
CA ARG A 184 -5.32 -14.96 -7.19
C ARG A 184 -6.70 -15.48 -6.77
N SER A 185 -7.19 -15.05 -5.63
CA SER A 185 -8.57 -15.29 -5.21
C SER A 185 -9.54 -14.45 -6.04
N THR A 186 -10.62 -15.08 -6.51
CA THR A 186 -11.76 -14.39 -7.14
C THR A 186 -12.97 -14.30 -6.21
N ASP A 187 -12.87 -14.84 -4.99
CA ASP A 187 -13.96 -14.82 -4.01
C ASP A 187 -13.95 -13.48 -3.26
N GLU A 188 -15.07 -12.76 -3.34
CA GLU A 188 -15.22 -11.45 -2.71
C GLU A 188 -15.36 -11.53 -1.18
N ASN A 189 -15.68 -12.71 -0.65
CA ASN A 189 -15.86 -12.93 0.79
C ASN A 189 -14.55 -13.28 1.51
N VAL A 190 -13.44 -13.41 0.78
CA VAL A 190 -12.15 -13.78 1.34
C VAL A 190 -11.28 -12.52 1.45
N ASP A 191 -10.77 -12.25 2.65
CA ASP A 191 -9.91 -11.09 2.93
C ASP A 191 -8.52 -11.16 2.24
N LEU A 192 -8.19 -12.31 1.63
CA LEU A 192 -6.91 -12.58 0.98
C LEU A 192 -7.05 -12.51 -0.55
N ASP A 193 -6.21 -11.69 -1.18
CA ASP A 193 -6.12 -11.61 -2.65
C ASP A 193 -5.50 -12.86 -3.29
N PHE A 194 -4.86 -13.73 -2.51
CA PHE A 194 -4.18 -14.95 -2.99
C PHE A 194 -4.49 -16.15 -2.11
N LYS A 195 -4.46 -17.34 -2.71
CA LYS A 195 -4.66 -18.64 -2.06
C LYS A 195 -3.63 -19.65 -2.53
N VAL A 196 -3.28 -20.60 -1.65
CA VAL A 196 -2.48 -21.78 -2.03
C VAL A 196 -3.39 -22.79 -2.69
N ILE A 197 -3.07 -23.21 -3.91
CA ILE A 197 -3.88 -24.14 -4.70
C ILE A 197 -3.25 -25.53 -4.82
N ALA A 198 -1.91 -25.63 -4.76
CA ALA A 198 -1.19 -26.89 -4.84
C ALA A 198 0.12 -26.81 -4.08
N VAL A 199 0.53 -27.94 -3.50
CA VAL A 199 1.81 -28.11 -2.82
C VAL A 199 2.38 -29.46 -3.24
N ALA A 200 3.56 -29.48 -3.85
CA ALA A 200 4.30 -30.71 -4.16
C ALA A 200 5.60 -30.77 -3.35
N ASP A 201 6.05 -31.96 -2.98
CA ASP A 201 7.37 -32.14 -2.36
C ASP A 201 8.51 -32.19 -3.40
N ALA A 202 9.74 -32.32 -2.93
CA ALA A 202 10.93 -32.39 -3.78
C ALA A 202 10.95 -33.63 -4.70
N ASP A 203 10.26 -34.70 -4.30
CA ASP A 203 10.13 -35.93 -5.08
C ASP A 203 8.98 -35.84 -6.12
N GLY A 204 8.23 -34.73 -6.12
CA GLY A 204 7.11 -34.48 -7.02
C GLY A 204 5.77 -35.02 -6.53
N ASN A 205 5.69 -35.54 -5.30
CA ASN A 205 4.45 -36.04 -4.73
C ASN A 205 3.58 -34.88 -4.25
N GLN A 206 2.31 -34.90 -4.64
CA GLN A 206 1.32 -33.94 -4.15
C GLN A 206 1.11 -34.12 -2.65
N GLN A 207 1.19 -33.01 -1.93
CA GLN A 207 0.97 -32.94 -0.50
C GLN A 207 -0.50 -32.61 -0.19
N PRO A 208 -1.01 -33.02 0.99
CA PRO A 208 -2.35 -32.66 1.40
C PRO A 208 -2.57 -31.14 1.41
N ASN A 209 -3.79 -30.73 1.06
CA ASN A 209 -4.22 -29.34 1.21
C ASN A 209 -4.07 -28.91 2.67
N GLY A 210 -3.60 -27.68 2.88
CA GLY A 210 -3.43 -27.12 4.22
C GLY A 210 -2.10 -27.46 4.90
N VAL A 211 -1.19 -28.24 4.30
CA VAL A 211 0.19 -28.41 4.81
C VAL A 211 0.92 -27.07 4.92
N VAL A 212 0.64 -26.16 3.98
CA VAL A 212 1.16 -24.80 3.97
C VAL A 212 0.00 -23.84 4.22
N LEU A 213 0.21 -22.90 5.15
CA LEU A 213 -0.73 -21.85 5.48
C LEU A 213 -0.22 -20.52 4.95
N LEU A 214 -1.13 -19.77 4.33
CA LEU A 214 -0.94 -18.38 3.95
C LEU A 214 -1.78 -17.51 4.89
N LYS A 215 -1.16 -16.58 5.60
CA LYS A 215 -1.84 -15.65 6.51
C LYS A 215 -1.46 -14.21 6.21
N LEU A 216 -2.42 -13.28 6.31
CA LEU A 216 -2.12 -11.85 6.26
C LEU A 216 -1.22 -11.47 7.44
N GLN A 217 -0.05 -10.91 7.15
CA GLN A 217 0.88 -10.42 8.15
C GLN A 217 1.76 -9.32 7.55
N THR A 218 1.43 -8.08 7.88
CA THR A 218 2.07 -6.87 7.33
C THR A 218 3.24 -6.36 8.19
N LEU A 219 3.46 -6.95 9.36
CA LEU A 219 4.56 -6.66 10.27
C LEU A 219 5.52 -7.85 10.37
N LYS A 220 6.83 -7.55 10.44
CA LYS A 220 7.88 -8.58 10.55
C LYS A 220 7.90 -9.28 11.90
N ASP A 221 7.41 -8.64 12.95
CA ASP A 221 7.38 -9.19 14.30
C ASP A 221 6.13 -10.04 14.52
N GLU A 222 6.32 -11.24 15.05
CA GLU A 222 5.26 -12.20 15.40
C GLU A 222 4.52 -11.76 16.69
N TYR A 223 5.17 -10.95 17.54
CA TYR A 223 4.61 -10.40 18.78
C TYR A 223 4.01 -8.98 18.62
N GLY A 224 4.20 -8.34 17.47
CA GLY A 224 3.70 -6.99 17.17
C GLY A 224 2.20 -6.90 16.86
N TYR A 225 1.43 -7.93 17.25
CA TYR A 225 0.01 -8.06 16.95
C TYR A 225 -0.84 -7.23 17.93
N TRP A 226 -0.89 -5.91 17.72
CA TRP A 226 -1.99 -5.12 18.24
C TRP A 226 -3.18 -5.32 17.30
N LEU A 227 -4.04 -6.28 17.62
CA LEU A 227 -5.43 -6.30 17.13
C LEU A 227 -6.17 -5.14 17.80
N ASP A 228 -5.97 -3.94 17.29
CA ASP A 228 -7.02 -2.94 17.40
C ASP A 228 -7.96 -3.23 16.23
N THR A 229 -8.98 -4.07 16.45
CA THR A 229 -9.98 -4.36 15.41
C THR A 229 -10.74 -3.10 15.00
N GLY A 230 -10.57 -1.97 15.70
CA GLY A 230 -11.26 -0.71 15.42
C GLY A 230 -12.79 -0.82 15.56
N ILE A 231 -13.29 -1.96 16.04
CA ILE A 231 -14.72 -2.20 16.23
C ILE A 231 -15.10 -1.64 17.59
N PHE A 232 -15.65 -0.43 17.59
CA PHE A 232 -16.38 0.09 18.74
C PHE A 232 -17.79 -0.49 18.72
N SER A 233 -18.05 -1.52 19.54
CA SER A 233 -19.42 -1.97 19.80
C SER A 233 -20.10 -0.98 20.76
N ILE A 234 -20.86 -0.04 20.21
CA ILE A 234 -21.70 0.85 21.01
C ILE A 234 -22.95 0.06 21.40
N SER A 235 -22.96 -0.51 22.61
CA SER A 235 -24.18 -1.06 23.21
C SER A 235 -25.05 0.09 23.70
N ALA A 236 -26.03 0.50 22.91
CA ALA A 236 -27.08 1.40 23.38
C ALA A 236 -27.91 0.67 24.45
N ARG A 237 -27.76 1.07 25.72
CA ARG A 237 -28.72 0.68 26.77
C ARG A 237 -30.03 1.38 26.44
N ALA A 238 -31.03 0.62 26.00
CA ALA A 238 -32.41 1.08 26.03
C ALA A 238 -32.78 1.33 27.50
N ILE A 239 -33.12 2.58 27.81
CA ILE A 239 -33.70 2.93 29.10
C ILE A 239 -35.14 2.43 29.05
N GLU A 240 -35.44 1.37 29.79
CA GLU A 240 -36.82 0.96 30.03
C GLU A 240 -37.54 2.03 30.87
N PRO A 241 -38.76 2.43 30.51
CA PRO A 241 -39.55 3.34 31.32
C PRO A 241 -40.04 2.59 32.56
N THR A 242 -39.59 3.04 33.74
CA THR A 242 -40.15 2.64 35.03
C THR A 242 -41.63 3.02 35.09
N ARG A 243 -42.47 2.03 35.41
CA ARG A 243 -43.88 2.21 35.79
C ARG A 243 -44.02 2.98 37.10
#